data_AF-A0A1W1GW85-F1
#
_entry.id   AF-A0A1W1GW85-F1
#
_cell.length_a   1.000
_cell.length_b   1.000
_cell.length_c   1.000
_cell.angle_alpha   90.00
_cell.angle_beta   90.00
_cell.angle_gamma   90.00
#
_symmetry.space_group_name_H-M   'P 1'
#
loop_
_entity.id
_entity.type
_entity.pdbx_description
1 polymer ?
#
loop_
_entity_poly.entity_id
_entity_poly.type
_entity_poly.pdbx_seq_one_letter_code
_entity_poly.pdbx_strand_id
1 'polypeptide(L)'
;MRSAALLLSLCCAAGAAQAAPASAADMDALLHTLKKDSVGASSAAMMVEEVPTLKALAESDRQCARTSIQSFFYVHARQSLINSLGEDGDVIVADWSRFLATPSGKGYLILTRALPESAADASVNVNDEAYAAGFDAFLGSTSFKRLDAGFDAMSVPDEFAVKLSQGLQDQCGIALKPEEIS
;
A
#
# COMPACT_ATOMS: atom_id res chain seq x y z
N MET A 1 25.22 -24.16 53.05
CA MET A 1 25.82 -22.99 52.37
C MET A 1 26.77 -23.54 51.31
N ARG A 2 26.83 -23.13 50.04
CA ARG A 2 26.07 -22.23 49.18
C ARG A 2 26.72 -22.45 47.80
N SER A 3 25.91 -22.68 46.77
CA SER A 3 26.14 -22.24 45.39
C SER A 3 27.42 -22.67 44.65
N ALA A 4 27.30 -23.74 43.85
CA ALA A 4 28.02 -23.85 42.58
C ALA A 4 26.95 -23.94 41.47
N ALA A 5 26.28 -22.81 41.23
CA ALA A 5 25.20 -22.68 40.28
C ALA A 5 25.69 -21.93 39.03
N LEU A 6 25.47 -22.56 37.88
CA LEU A 6 25.05 -21.92 36.62
C LEU A 6 26.03 -20.93 35.98
N LEU A 7 26.98 -21.45 35.19
CA LEU A 7 27.80 -20.66 34.26
C LEU A 7 27.68 -21.18 32.80
N LEU A 8 26.48 -21.55 32.35
CA LEU A 8 26.31 -22.17 31.02
C LEU A 8 25.01 -21.81 30.28
N SER A 9 24.44 -20.62 30.49
CA SER A 9 23.21 -20.23 29.76
C SER A 9 23.08 -18.73 29.51
N LEU A 10 24.12 -18.11 28.96
CA LEU A 10 23.97 -16.85 28.22
C LEU A 10 24.18 -17.13 26.73
N CYS A 11 23.30 -17.97 26.16
CA CYS A 11 23.04 -17.90 24.73
C CYS A 11 22.37 -16.55 24.49
N CYS A 12 23.10 -15.66 23.82
CA CYS A 12 22.59 -14.43 23.27
C CYS A 12 21.36 -14.72 22.41
N ALA A 13 20.17 -14.67 23.01
CA ALA A 13 18.94 -14.40 22.30
C ALA A 13 18.91 -12.91 21.93
N ALA A 14 19.91 -12.47 21.15
CA ALA A 14 19.69 -11.36 20.24
C ALA A 14 18.80 -11.95 19.16
N GLY A 15 17.48 -11.89 19.38
CA GLY A 15 16.51 -12.25 18.35
C GLY A 15 16.88 -11.45 17.11
N ALA A 16 17.38 -12.13 16.07
CA ALA A 16 17.50 -11.51 14.77
C ALA A 16 16.10 -10.98 14.45
N ALA A 17 16.00 -9.67 14.19
CA ALA A 17 14.80 -9.13 13.56
C ALA A 17 14.61 -9.99 12.30
N GLN A 18 13.56 -10.82 12.32
CA GLN A 18 13.32 -11.77 11.26
C GLN A 18 12.79 -10.95 10.10
N ALA A 19 13.65 -10.72 9.10
CA ALA A 19 13.24 -10.17 7.81
C ALA A 19 12.09 -11.05 7.30
N ALA A 20 10.88 -10.48 7.24
CA ALA A 20 9.72 -11.11 6.64
C ALA A 20 9.07 -10.19 5.60
N PRO A 21 8.48 -10.76 4.54
CA PRO A 21 7.59 -10.00 3.67
C PRO A 21 6.47 -9.32 4.47
N ALA A 22 6.10 -8.12 4.04
CA ALA A 22 4.96 -7.42 4.63
C ALA A 22 3.70 -8.27 4.51
N SER A 23 2.92 -8.35 5.59
CA SER A 23 1.62 -9.02 5.52
C SER A 23 0.67 -8.22 4.62
N ALA A 24 -0.27 -8.92 3.98
CA ALA A 24 -1.28 -8.26 3.17
C ALA A 24 -2.12 -7.27 4.00
N ALA A 25 -2.38 -7.59 5.27
CA ALA A 25 -3.15 -6.73 6.16
C ALA A 25 -2.39 -5.45 6.56
N ASP A 26 -1.09 -5.56 6.86
CA ASP A 26 -0.29 -4.39 7.25
C ASP A 26 -0.06 -3.45 6.08
N MET A 27 0.19 -4.00 4.88
CA MET A 27 0.28 -3.20 3.66
C MET A 27 -1.06 -2.52 3.34
N ASP A 28 -2.18 -3.21 3.51
CA ASP A 28 -3.52 -2.65 3.33
C ASP A 28 -3.78 -1.47 4.28
N ALA A 29 -3.46 -1.64 5.57
CA ALA A 29 -3.59 -0.59 6.57
C ALA A 29 -2.68 0.63 6.27
N LEU A 30 -1.47 0.39 5.78
CA LEU A 30 -0.57 1.45 5.35
C LEU A 30 -1.14 2.21 4.14
N LEU A 31 -1.58 1.50 3.09
CA LEU A 31 -2.18 2.12 1.90
C LEU A 31 -3.43 2.91 2.25
N HIS A 32 -4.27 2.40 3.15
CA HIS A 32 -5.42 3.11 3.67
C HIS A 32 -5.03 4.43 4.35
N THR A 33 -4.03 4.38 5.24
CA THR A 33 -3.51 5.56 5.94
C THR A 33 -2.96 6.60 4.97
N LEU A 34 -2.31 6.15 3.89
CA LEU A 34 -1.80 6.99 2.81
C LEU A 34 -2.89 7.42 1.80
N LYS A 35 -4.16 7.09 2.05
CA LYS A 35 -5.31 7.35 1.17
C LYS A 35 -5.11 6.84 -0.26
N LYS A 36 -4.58 5.62 -0.35
CA LYS A 36 -4.33 4.89 -1.61
C LYS A 36 -5.39 3.84 -1.90
N ASP A 37 -6.51 3.82 -1.16
CA ASP A 37 -7.65 2.91 -1.39
C ASP A 37 -8.28 3.07 -2.79
N SER A 38 -8.12 4.25 -3.39
CA SER A 38 -8.62 4.59 -4.72
C SER A 38 -7.62 4.29 -5.84
N VAL A 39 -6.51 3.61 -5.56
CA VAL A 39 -5.59 3.13 -6.60
C VAL A 39 -6.38 2.30 -7.62
N GLY A 40 -6.22 2.65 -8.89
CA GLY A 40 -6.94 2.02 -10.00
C GLY A 40 -8.34 2.58 -10.28
N ALA A 41 -8.87 3.52 -9.48
CA ALA A 41 -10.20 4.09 -9.73
C ALA A 41 -10.30 4.85 -11.06
N SER A 42 -9.28 5.62 -11.43
CA SER A 42 -9.22 6.32 -12.72
C SER A 42 -9.11 5.32 -13.88
N SER A 43 -8.25 4.31 -13.75
CA SER A 43 -8.12 3.24 -14.74
C SER A 43 -9.44 2.48 -14.92
N ALA A 44 -10.13 2.17 -13.82
CA ALA A 44 -11.41 1.50 -13.85
C ALA A 44 -12.50 2.34 -14.54
N ALA A 45 -12.56 3.64 -14.24
CA ALA A 45 -13.49 4.55 -14.92
C ALA A 45 -13.20 4.60 -16.43
N MET A 46 -11.94 4.77 -16.81
CA MET A 46 -11.49 4.80 -18.20
C MET A 46 -11.84 3.50 -18.94
N MET A 47 -11.57 2.33 -18.35
CA MET A 47 -11.89 1.05 -18.99
C MET A 47 -13.40 0.89 -19.22
N VAL A 48 -14.24 1.29 -18.27
CA VAL A 48 -15.70 1.24 -18.43
C VAL A 48 -16.17 2.23 -19.53
N GLU A 49 -15.49 3.36 -19.70
CA GLU A 49 -15.86 4.38 -20.69
C GLU A 49 -15.37 4.06 -22.11
N GLU A 50 -14.22 3.41 -22.23
CA GLU A 50 -13.51 3.17 -23.50
C GLU A 50 -13.75 1.77 -24.07
N VAL A 51 -13.94 0.74 -23.25
CA VAL A 51 -14.23 -0.62 -23.74
C VAL A 51 -15.70 -0.71 -24.18
N PRO A 52 -16.01 -0.94 -25.47
CA PRO A 52 -17.38 -0.85 -25.98
C PRO A 52 -18.38 -1.76 -25.25
N THR A 53 -17.96 -2.98 -24.95
CA THR A 53 -18.78 -3.98 -24.25
C THR A 53 -19.13 -3.54 -22.83
N LEU A 54 -18.20 -2.89 -22.11
CA LEU A 54 -18.47 -2.35 -20.78
C LEU A 54 -19.32 -1.07 -20.84
N LYS A 55 -19.05 -0.19 -21.79
CA LYS A 55 -19.78 1.07 -21.98
C LYS A 55 -21.27 0.83 -22.25
N ALA A 56 -21.58 -0.19 -23.04
CA ALA A 56 -22.94 -0.54 -23.45
C ALA A 56 -23.80 -1.18 -22.35
N LEU A 57 -23.21 -1.54 -21.20
CA LEU A 57 -23.93 -2.15 -20.08
C LEU A 57 -24.95 -1.19 -19.45
N ALA A 58 -25.90 -1.73 -18.68
CA ALA A 58 -26.74 -0.91 -17.81
C ALA A 58 -25.91 -0.23 -16.71
N GLU A 59 -26.40 0.87 -16.11
CA GLU A 59 -25.63 1.61 -15.10
C GLU A 59 -25.29 0.77 -13.87
N SER A 60 -26.19 -0.12 -13.43
CA SER A 60 -25.92 -1.06 -12.32
C SER A 60 -24.71 -1.95 -12.61
N ASP A 61 -24.63 -2.45 -13.84
CA ASP A 61 -23.59 -3.40 -14.26
C ASP A 61 -22.27 -2.66 -14.53
N ARG A 62 -22.34 -1.43 -15.06
CA ARG A 62 -21.18 -0.52 -15.14
C ARG A 62 -20.60 -0.21 -13.77
N GLN A 63 -21.46 0.01 -12.77
CA GLN A 63 -21.01 0.27 -11.40
C GLN A 63 -20.35 -0.97 -10.77
N CYS A 64 -20.90 -2.17 -11.02
CA CYS A 64 -20.27 -3.43 -10.62
C CYS A 64 -18.90 -3.60 -11.30
N ALA A 65 -18.83 -3.40 -12.61
CA ALA A 65 -17.60 -3.50 -13.38
C ALA A 65 -16.53 -2.52 -12.87
N ARG A 66 -16.89 -1.25 -12.68
CA ARG A 66 -15.98 -0.20 -12.16
C ARG A 66 -15.39 -0.60 -10.80
N THR A 67 -16.23 -1.10 -9.90
CA THR A 67 -15.80 -1.55 -8.56
C THR A 67 -14.87 -2.75 -8.64
N SER A 68 -15.22 -3.74 -9.49
CA SER A 68 -14.43 -4.96 -9.67
C SER A 68 -13.07 -4.68 -10.33
N ILE A 69 -13.04 -3.81 -11.34
CA ILE A 69 -11.80 -3.39 -12.02
C ILE A 69 -10.91 -2.59 -11.05
N GLN A 70 -11.48 -1.67 -10.27
CA GLN A 70 -10.72 -0.95 -9.24
C GLN A 70 -10.13 -1.92 -8.22
N SER A 71 -10.94 -2.86 -7.71
CA SER A 71 -10.48 -3.87 -6.75
C SER A 71 -9.34 -4.71 -7.31
N PHE A 72 -9.43 -5.12 -8.58
CA PHE A 72 -8.37 -5.84 -9.28
C PHE A 72 -7.05 -5.05 -9.27
N PHE A 73 -7.08 -3.77 -9.68
CA PHE A 73 -5.89 -2.92 -9.68
C PHE A 73 -5.33 -2.69 -8.27
N TYR A 74 -6.21 -2.49 -7.28
CA TYR A 74 -5.80 -2.29 -5.90
C TYR A 74 -5.10 -3.52 -5.32
N VAL A 75 -5.68 -4.72 -5.51
CA VAL A 75 -5.07 -5.98 -5.07
C VAL A 75 -3.72 -6.21 -5.76
N HIS A 76 -3.63 -5.93 -7.05
CA HIS A 76 -2.38 -6.03 -7.80
C HIS A 76 -1.32 -5.05 -7.30
N ALA A 77 -1.68 -3.79 -7.07
CA ALA A 77 -0.77 -2.77 -6.56
C ALA A 77 -0.23 -3.18 -5.17
N ARG A 78 -1.12 -3.64 -4.27
CA ARG A 78 -0.74 -4.13 -2.95
C ARG A 78 0.23 -5.31 -3.04
N GLN A 79 -0.05 -6.29 -3.89
CA GLN A 79 0.84 -7.45 -4.07
C GLN A 79 2.18 -7.05 -4.69
N SER A 80 2.17 -6.12 -5.65
CA SER A 80 3.40 -5.61 -6.29
C SER A 80 4.30 -4.91 -5.28
N LEU A 81 3.73 -4.11 -4.38
CA LEU A 81 4.47 -3.48 -3.30
C LEU A 81 5.05 -4.51 -2.34
N ILE A 82 4.27 -5.49 -1.89
CA ILE A 82 4.75 -6.57 -1.02
C ILE A 82 5.94 -7.29 -1.67
N ASN A 83 5.83 -7.63 -2.95
CA ASN A 83 6.89 -8.30 -3.70
C ASN A 83 8.13 -7.42 -3.85
N SER A 84 7.96 -6.12 -4.12
CA SER A 84 9.06 -5.16 -4.29
C SER A 84 9.83 -4.93 -3.00
N LEU A 85 9.13 -4.87 -1.86
CA LEU A 85 9.78 -4.76 -0.56
C LEU A 85 10.51 -6.04 -0.15
N GLY A 86 10.09 -7.20 -0.66
CA GLY A 86 10.76 -8.48 -0.45
C GLY A 86 10.82 -8.85 1.04
N GLU A 87 11.92 -9.47 1.46
CA GLU A 87 12.08 -9.98 2.83
C GLU A 87 12.14 -8.88 3.90
N ASP A 88 12.35 -7.61 3.57
CA ASP A 88 12.37 -6.53 4.57
C ASP A 88 11.03 -5.80 4.69
N GLY A 89 9.97 -6.33 4.06
CA GLY A 89 8.70 -5.64 3.92
C GLY A 89 8.04 -5.30 5.25
N ASP A 90 8.08 -6.21 6.23
CA ASP A 90 7.48 -5.99 7.55
C ASP A 90 8.13 -4.83 8.31
N VAL A 91 9.46 -4.75 8.29
CA VAL A 91 10.24 -3.67 8.91
C VAL A 91 9.93 -2.34 8.23
N ILE A 92 9.90 -2.31 6.90
CA ILE A 92 9.61 -1.09 6.13
C ILE A 92 8.21 -0.58 6.43
N VAL A 93 7.20 -1.46 6.42
CA VAL A 93 5.82 -1.08 6.74
C VAL A 93 5.71 -0.57 8.18
N ALA A 94 6.36 -1.24 9.13
CA ALA A 94 6.38 -0.82 10.53
C ALA A 94 7.05 0.55 10.73
N ASP A 95 8.13 0.84 10.01
CA ASP A 95 8.80 2.14 10.05
C ASP A 95 7.91 3.25 9.49
N TRP A 96 7.21 2.99 8.40
CA TRP A 96 6.20 3.90 7.86
C TRP A 96 5.08 4.16 8.87
N SER A 97 4.48 3.11 9.44
CA SER A 97 3.43 3.27 10.45
C SER A 97 3.90 4.07 11.66
N ARG A 98 5.13 3.83 12.13
CA ARG A 98 5.72 4.59 13.24
C ARG A 98 5.92 6.06 12.89
N PHE A 99 6.44 6.35 11.70
CA PHE A 99 6.61 7.71 11.22
C PHE A 99 5.27 8.45 11.11
N LEU A 100 4.27 7.84 10.47
CA LEU A 100 2.94 8.43 10.25
C LEU A 100 2.22 8.79 11.56
N ALA A 101 2.56 8.14 12.67
CA ALA A 101 2.06 8.48 14.00
C ALA A 101 2.75 9.70 14.66
N THR A 102 3.90 10.15 14.13
CA THR A 102 4.60 11.34 14.62
C THR A 102 3.96 12.64 14.12
N PRO A 103 4.26 13.80 14.73
CA PRO A 103 3.80 15.07 14.18
C PRO A 103 4.29 15.34 12.76
N SER A 104 5.54 15.01 12.43
CA SER A 104 6.09 15.09 11.07
C SER A 104 5.33 14.19 10.08
N GLY A 105 4.96 12.99 10.51
CA GLY A 105 4.16 12.06 9.71
C GLY A 105 2.73 12.53 9.48
N LYS A 106 2.07 13.09 10.49
CA LYS A 106 0.77 13.77 10.31
C LYS A 106 0.88 14.93 9.31
N GLY A 107 1.95 15.72 9.41
CA GLY A 107 2.25 16.78 8.46
C GLY A 107 2.44 16.25 7.02
N TYR A 108 3.13 15.12 6.86
CA TYR A 108 3.24 14.43 5.56
C TYR A 108 1.87 14.01 5.01
N LEU A 109 0.98 13.45 5.83
CA LEU A 109 -0.36 13.06 5.42
C LEU A 109 -1.20 14.27 4.98
N ILE A 110 -1.04 15.42 5.63
CA ILE A 110 -1.71 16.66 5.22
C ILE A 110 -1.14 17.14 3.88
N LEU A 111 0.19 17.18 3.74
CA LEU A 111 0.88 17.60 2.51
C LEU A 111 0.45 16.75 1.30
N THR A 112 0.33 15.44 1.49
CA THR A 112 -0.09 14.49 0.45
C THR A 112 -1.62 14.39 0.30
N ARG A 113 -2.38 15.20 1.06
CA ARG A 113 -3.85 15.23 1.09
C ARG A 113 -4.52 13.92 1.51
N ALA A 114 -3.76 13.05 2.19
CA ALA A 114 -4.27 11.89 2.88
C ALA A 114 -5.10 12.29 4.11
N LEU A 115 -4.70 13.36 4.80
CA LEU A 115 -5.49 14.04 5.83
C LEU A 115 -5.90 15.47 5.38
N PRO A 116 -7.05 15.99 5.85
CA PRO A 116 -7.41 17.38 5.64
C PRO A 116 -6.54 18.32 6.49
N GLU A 117 -6.37 19.57 6.07
CA GLU A 117 -5.64 20.59 6.86
C GLU A 117 -6.23 20.80 8.26
N SER A 118 -7.55 20.62 8.41
CA SER A 118 -8.24 20.69 9.71
C SER A 118 -7.82 19.59 10.70
N ALA A 119 -7.09 18.56 10.26
CA ALA A 119 -6.49 17.57 11.12
C ALA A 119 -5.15 18.02 11.72
N ALA A 120 -4.61 19.17 11.29
CA ALA A 120 -3.44 19.77 11.92
C ALA A 120 -3.79 20.18 13.36
N ASP A 121 -3.08 19.60 14.32
CA ASP A 121 -3.10 20.03 15.71
C ASP A 121 -1.83 20.82 16.04
N ALA A 122 -1.72 21.36 17.26
CA ALA A 122 -0.57 22.19 17.66
C ALA A 122 0.79 21.46 17.60
N SER A 123 0.81 20.12 17.50
CA SER A 123 2.05 19.36 17.31
C SER A 123 2.59 19.43 15.88
N VAL A 124 1.74 19.72 14.88
CA VAL A 124 2.15 19.91 13.48
C VAL A 124 2.60 21.35 13.30
N ASN A 125 3.86 21.63 13.64
CA ASN A 125 4.45 22.96 13.53
C ASN A 125 5.67 22.96 12.59
N VAL A 126 5.49 23.49 11.38
CA VAL A 126 6.54 23.55 10.35
C VAL A 126 7.73 24.44 10.72
N ASN A 127 7.58 25.32 11.72
CA ASN A 127 8.65 26.18 12.21
C ASN A 127 9.43 25.54 13.38
N ASP A 128 9.03 24.35 13.84
CA ASP A 128 9.72 23.61 14.89
C ASP A 128 10.89 22.80 14.31
N GLU A 129 12.09 22.97 14.87
CA GLU A 129 13.30 22.29 14.39
C GLU A 129 13.22 20.76 14.52
N ALA A 130 12.59 20.25 15.57
CA ALA A 130 12.42 18.81 15.76
C ALA A 130 11.41 18.23 14.77
N TYR A 131 10.34 18.97 14.44
CA TYR A 131 9.42 18.62 13.36
C TYR A 131 10.16 18.51 12.03
N ALA A 132 10.92 19.54 11.67
CA ALA A 132 11.66 19.60 10.40
C ALA A 132 12.70 18.47 10.32
N ALA A 133 13.50 18.28 11.39
CA ALA A 133 14.49 17.21 11.46
C ALA A 133 13.86 15.82 11.34
N GLY A 134 12.71 15.57 11.98
CA GLY A 134 12.00 14.29 11.88
C GLY A 134 11.45 14.02 10.47
N PHE A 135 10.95 15.06 9.80
CA PHE A 135 10.47 14.98 8.43
C PHE A 135 11.61 14.67 7.45
N ASP A 136 12.69 15.44 7.50
CA ASP A 136 13.86 15.28 6.63
C ASP A 136 14.57 13.93 6.86
N ALA A 137 14.71 13.52 8.13
CA ALA A 137 15.30 12.23 8.47
C ALA A 137 14.49 11.06 7.88
N PHE A 138 13.16 11.14 7.91
CA PHE A 138 12.33 10.08 7.34
C PHE A 138 12.40 10.06 5.81
N LEU A 139 12.34 11.20 5.13
CA LEU A 139 12.50 11.26 3.67
C LEU A 139 13.90 10.79 3.22
N GLY A 140 14.93 11.00 4.04
CA GLY A 140 16.27 10.48 3.80
C GLY A 140 16.42 8.97 4.05
N SER A 141 15.46 8.35 4.73
CA SER A 141 15.54 6.95 5.19
C SER A 141 15.45 5.93 4.05
N THR A 142 15.98 4.74 4.30
CA THR A 142 15.83 3.59 3.40
C THR A 142 14.38 3.16 3.26
N SER A 143 13.60 3.20 4.35
CA SER A 143 12.19 2.78 4.37
C SER A 143 11.32 3.66 3.47
N PHE A 144 11.56 4.98 3.46
CA PHE A 144 10.91 5.89 2.51
C PHE A 144 11.27 5.53 1.07
N LYS A 145 12.57 5.52 0.75
CA LYS A 145 13.08 5.29 -0.62
C LYS A 145 12.61 3.96 -1.21
N ARG A 146 12.53 2.91 -0.39
CA ARG A 146 12.11 1.58 -0.85
C ARG A 146 10.62 1.49 -1.15
N LEU A 147 9.77 2.11 -0.32
CA LEU A 147 8.34 2.14 -0.63
C LEU A 147 8.07 3.00 -1.87
N ASP A 148 8.74 4.14 -1.99
CA ASP A 148 8.65 5.04 -3.15
C ASP A 148 9.07 4.34 -4.45
N ALA A 149 10.25 3.70 -4.46
CA ALA A 149 10.70 2.88 -5.59
C ALA A 149 9.75 1.70 -5.89
N GLY A 150 9.06 1.17 -4.88
CA GLY A 150 8.04 0.15 -5.05
C GLY A 150 6.84 0.64 -5.86
N PHE A 151 6.41 1.89 -5.65
CA PHE A 151 5.36 2.50 -6.46
C PHE A 151 5.83 2.73 -7.91
N ASP A 152 7.07 3.16 -8.12
CA ASP A 152 7.63 3.39 -9.45
C ASP A 152 7.84 2.10 -10.26
N ALA A 153 8.09 0.98 -9.56
CA ALA A 153 8.32 -0.33 -10.18
C ALA A 153 7.04 -1.11 -10.49
N MET A 154 5.84 -0.56 -10.22
CA MET A 154 4.59 -1.27 -10.49
C MET A 154 4.38 -1.48 -11.99
N SER A 155 4.40 -2.74 -12.42
CA SER A 155 4.08 -3.14 -13.79
C SER A 155 2.62 -3.55 -13.91
N VAL A 156 2.12 -3.63 -15.15
CA VAL A 156 0.86 -4.32 -15.43
C VAL A 156 1.03 -5.81 -15.07
N PRO A 157 0.03 -6.47 -14.44
CA PRO A 157 0.13 -7.88 -14.10
C PRO A 157 0.19 -8.76 -15.35
N ASP A 158 0.94 -9.85 -15.25
CA ASP A 158 0.90 -10.91 -16.26
C ASP A 158 -0.52 -11.45 -16.40
N GLU A 159 -0.92 -11.71 -17.65
CA GLU A 159 -2.26 -12.17 -18.01
C GLU A 159 -3.37 -11.22 -17.54
N PHE A 160 -3.08 -9.92 -17.46
CA PHE A 160 -4.00 -8.86 -17.05
C PHE A 160 -5.40 -9.02 -17.63
N ALA A 161 -5.51 -9.07 -18.96
CA ALA A 161 -6.79 -9.16 -19.65
C ALA A 161 -7.55 -10.44 -19.29
N VAL A 162 -6.86 -11.58 -19.17
CA VAL A 162 -7.47 -12.87 -18.81
C VAL A 162 -8.02 -12.83 -17.39
N LYS A 163 -7.20 -12.43 -16.42
CA LYS A 163 -7.60 -12.41 -15.00
C LYS A 163 -8.68 -11.37 -14.74
N LEU A 164 -8.63 -10.23 -15.41
CA LEU A 164 -9.66 -9.20 -15.28
C LEU A 164 -11.00 -9.67 -15.86
N SER A 165 -10.99 -10.24 -17.06
CA SER A 165 -12.19 -10.84 -17.67
C SER A 165 -12.82 -11.91 -16.78
N GLN A 166 -12.00 -12.80 -16.21
CA GLN A 166 -12.47 -13.81 -15.26
C GLN A 166 -13.09 -13.17 -14.02
N GLY A 167 -12.43 -12.18 -13.41
CA GLY A 167 -12.96 -11.47 -12.25
C GLY A 167 -14.30 -10.78 -12.53
N LEU A 168 -14.47 -10.17 -13.71
CA LEU A 168 -15.73 -9.54 -14.13
C LEU A 168 -16.85 -10.57 -14.35
N GLN A 169 -16.52 -11.74 -14.89
CA GLN A 169 -17.46 -12.84 -15.05
C GLN A 169 -17.91 -13.37 -13.67
N ASP A 170 -16.97 -13.57 -12.76
CA ASP A 170 -17.23 -14.18 -11.44
C ASP A 170 -17.99 -13.23 -10.51
N GLN A 171 -17.66 -11.94 -10.53
CA GLN A 171 -18.21 -10.94 -9.59
C GLN A 171 -19.46 -10.23 -10.12
N CYS A 172 -19.53 -10.01 -11.44
CA CYS A 172 -20.58 -9.22 -12.07
C CYS A 172 -21.39 -10.00 -13.11
N GLY A 173 -21.02 -11.25 -13.44
CA GLY A 173 -21.67 -12.01 -14.51
C GLY A 173 -21.37 -11.47 -15.92
N ILE A 174 -20.36 -10.61 -16.07
CA ILE A 174 -20.04 -9.94 -17.33
C ILE A 174 -19.06 -10.79 -18.12
N ALA A 175 -19.52 -11.32 -19.24
CA ALA A 175 -18.69 -12.06 -20.19
C ALA A 175 -17.91 -11.10 -21.10
N LEU A 176 -16.79 -10.57 -20.61
CA LEU A 176 -15.85 -9.75 -21.38
C LEU A 176 -14.72 -10.63 -21.92
N LYS A 177 -14.43 -10.59 -23.21
CA LYS A 177 -13.31 -11.36 -23.77
C LYS A 177 -11.98 -10.63 -23.54
N PRO A 178 -10.87 -11.34 -23.25
CA PRO A 178 -9.57 -10.69 -23.02
C PRO A 178 -9.11 -9.80 -24.19
N GLU A 179 -9.44 -10.17 -25.43
CA GLU A 179 -9.06 -9.42 -26.64
C GLU A 179 -9.78 -8.07 -26.77
N GLU A 180 -10.83 -7.83 -25.97
CA GLU A 180 -11.56 -6.56 -25.92
C GLU A 180 -10.90 -5.54 -24.97
N ILE A 181 -9.89 -5.97 -24.20
CA ILE A 181 -9.14 -5.15 -23.24
C ILE A 181 -7.78 -4.70 -23.83
N SER A 182 -7.27 -5.44 -24.83
CA SER A 182 -5.94 -5.31 -25.43
C SER A 182 -5.87 -4.39 -26.65
#